data_AF-A0A3P7FQJ9-F1
#
_entry.id   AF-A0A3P7FQJ9-F1
#
_cell.length_a   1.000
_cell.length_b   1.000
_cell.length_c   1.000
_cell.angle_alpha   90.00
_cell.angle_beta   90.00
_cell.angle_gamma   90.00
#
_symmetry.space_group_name_H-M   'P 1'
#
loop_
_entity.id
_entity.type
_entity.pdbx_description
1 polymer ?
#
loop_
_entity_poly.entity_id
_entity_poly.type
_entity_poly.pdbx_seq_one_letter_code
_entity_poly.pdbx_strand_id
1 'polypeptide(L)'
;MSRNRKDVVTLFDVFCEVGATLDGGVAVILQKYPDDFNHEQTLKSVAQFSFPCGVDDYNVETVQLFSFVLTDEKSQYTYAFCRHTPHNNTCICILSGLPWTNVFYKILNHISAVMNNRPTNELDSFLTCAYHTPILGPGESLLIESNPGVNKLQVTVPDIGRLPTLKENKFMLEFYNAISEKQMIALYASLLKERRILFTSQKLGQLSSCIFAAAALLYPMHWQNLFIPVLPIGLIDMLM
;
A
#
# COMPACT_ATOMS: atom_id res chain seq x y z
N MET A 1 -2.69 6.98 -20.72
CA MET A 1 -2.35 8.12 -19.83
C MET A 1 -1.89 7.56 -18.50
N SER A 2 -1.22 8.35 -17.65
CA SER A 2 -0.96 7.94 -16.26
C SER A 2 -2.30 7.76 -15.51
N ARG A 3 -2.34 6.76 -14.64
CA ARG A 3 -3.50 6.44 -13.78
C ARG A 3 -3.37 7.06 -12.38
N ASN A 4 -2.35 7.86 -12.14
CA ASN A 4 -2.20 8.56 -10.86
C ASN A 4 -3.24 9.68 -10.75
N ARG A 5 -3.78 9.89 -9.54
CA ARG A 5 -4.60 11.07 -9.24
C ARG A 5 -3.77 12.35 -9.41
N LYS A 6 -4.44 13.44 -9.80
CA LYS A 6 -3.80 14.77 -10.02
C LYS A 6 -4.24 15.80 -8.99
N ASP A 7 -5.34 15.53 -8.30
CA ASP A 7 -6.07 16.36 -7.35
C ASP A 7 -5.74 15.98 -5.89
N VAL A 8 -4.48 15.58 -5.64
CA VAL A 8 -4.05 15.17 -4.30
C VAL A 8 -3.70 16.40 -3.46
N VAL A 9 -4.42 16.60 -2.36
CA VAL A 9 -4.28 17.77 -1.47
C VAL A 9 -3.74 17.44 -0.09
N THR A 10 -3.91 16.20 0.37
CA THR A 10 -3.40 15.70 1.65
C THR A 10 -2.40 14.57 1.41
N LEU A 11 -1.54 14.32 2.40
CA LEU A 11 -0.57 13.23 2.32
C LEU A 11 -1.28 11.87 2.15
N PHE A 12 -2.43 11.69 2.81
CA PHE A 12 -3.28 10.52 2.66
C PHE A 12 -4.76 10.88 2.80
N ASP A 13 -5.63 10.03 2.27
CA ASP A 13 -7.09 10.18 2.34
C ASP A 13 -7.63 9.65 3.67
N VAL A 14 -7.19 8.45 4.05
CA VAL A 14 -7.59 7.79 5.30
C VAL A 14 -6.51 6.81 5.79
N PHE A 15 -6.28 6.79 7.09
CA PHE A 15 -5.63 5.72 7.83
C PHE A 15 -6.69 4.80 8.42
N CYS A 16 -6.49 3.49 8.39
CA CYS A 16 -7.34 2.51 9.05
C CYS A 16 -6.50 1.52 9.85
N GLU A 17 -6.93 1.19 11.06
CA GLU A 17 -6.56 -0.07 11.71
C GLU A 17 -7.68 -1.08 11.47
N VAL A 18 -7.33 -2.24 10.92
CA VAL A 18 -8.25 -3.33 10.65
C VAL A 18 -7.89 -4.51 11.54
N GLY A 19 -8.86 -4.98 12.30
CA GLY A 19 -8.75 -6.17 13.14
C GLY A 19 -9.53 -7.33 12.54
N ALA A 20 -9.14 -8.54 12.90
CA ALA A 20 -9.83 -9.75 12.51
C ALA A 20 -10.64 -10.31 13.69
N THR A 21 -11.93 -10.54 13.51
CA THR A 21 -12.75 -11.14 14.58
C THR A 21 -12.41 -12.61 14.78
N LEU A 22 -12.33 -13.02 16.06
CA LEU A 22 -12.04 -14.41 16.45
C LEU A 22 -13.11 -15.39 15.95
N ASP A 23 -14.38 -14.96 15.88
CA ASP A 23 -15.54 -15.86 15.69
C ASP A 23 -16.05 -15.93 14.23
N GLY A 24 -15.22 -15.65 13.24
CA GLY A 24 -15.64 -15.81 11.84
C GLY A 24 -14.72 -15.24 10.78
N GLY A 25 -13.52 -14.79 11.16
CA GLY A 25 -12.55 -14.27 10.20
C GLY A 25 -13.06 -13.03 9.44
N VAL A 26 -13.97 -12.26 10.04
CA VAL A 26 -14.47 -11.02 9.43
C VAL A 26 -13.52 -9.88 9.81
N ALA A 27 -12.96 -9.24 8.79
CA ALA A 27 -12.16 -8.05 8.97
C ALA A 27 -13.05 -6.85 9.30
N VAL A 28 -12.72 -6.12 10.36
CA VAL A 28 -13.46 -4.94 10.84
C VAL A 28 -12.51 -3.76 11.04
N ILE A 29 -12.97 -2.55 10.71
CA ILE A 29 -12.23 -1.32 11.00
C ILE A 29 -12.33 -1.05 12.51
N LEU A 30 -11.22 -1.11 13.23
CA LEU A 30 -11.13 -0.83 14.67
C LEU A 30 -11.07 0.68 14.94
N GLN A 31 -10.29 1.39 14.13
CA GLN A 31 -10.18 2.84 14.14
C GLN A 31 -9.80 3.35 12.76
N LYS A 32 -10.06 4.62 12.51
CA LYS A 32 -9.66 5.31 11.28
C LYS A 32 -9.30 6.76 11.58
N TYR A 33 -8.55 7.39 10.69
CA TYR A 33 -8.32 8.83 10.73
C TYR A 33 -8.32 9.38 9.30
N PRO A 34 -9.01 10.50 9.01
CA PRO A 34 -9.82 11.27 9.96
C PRO A 34 -11.15 10.54 10.28
N ASP A 35 -11.72 10.82 11.45
CA ASP A 35 -12.94 10.15 11.95
C ASP A 35 -14.17 10.39 11.04
N ASP A 36 -14.20 11.55 10.39
CA ASP A 36 -15.27 11.97 9.48
C ASP A 36 -15.14 11.39 8.07
N PHE A 37 -14.10 10.60 7.76
CA PHE A 37 -13.97 9.94 6.47
C PHE A 37 -15.18 9.02 6.19
N ASN A 38 -16.01 9.36 5.21
CA ASN A 38 -17.36 8.82 5.06
C ASN A 38 -17.60 8.01 3.77
N HIS A 39 -16.56 7.37 3.21
CA HIS A 39 -16.71 6.52 2.02
C HIS A 39 -16.84 5.03 2.38
N GLU A 40 -18.06 4.58 2.69
CA GLU A 40 -18.33 3.21 3.17
C GLU A 40 -17.78 2.11 2.26
N GLN A 41 -17.93 2.26 0.94
CA GLN A 41 -17.44 1.27 -0.02
C GLN A 41 -15.92 1.14 0.04
N THR A 42 -15.20 2.26 0.23
CA THR A 42 -13.75 2.24 0.40
C THR A 42 -13.39 1.52 1.69
N LEU A 43 -14.06 1.83 2.80
CA LEU A 43 -13.79 1.17 4.08
C LEU A 43 -14.04 -0.35 4.03
N LYS A 44 -15.10 -0.79 3.35
CA LYS A 44 -15.36 -2.22 3.08
C LYS A 44 -14.24 -2.86 2.28
N SER A 45 -13.79 -2.21 1.20
CA SER A 45 -12.65 -2.68 0.42
C SER A 45 -11.37 -2.71 1.27
N VAL A 46 -11.09 -1.70 2.09
CA VAL A 46 -9.92 -1.69 2.99
C VAL A 46 -9.95 -2.88 3.93
N ALA A 47 -11.09 -3.17 4.58
CA ALA A 47 -11.22 -4.32 5.46
C ALA A 47 -10.95 -5.63 4.72
N GLN A 48 -11.59 -5.84 3.55
CA GLN A 48 -11.44 -7.05 2.75
C GLN A 48 -10.00 -7.25 2.23
N PHE A 49 -9.36 -6.20 1.73
CA PHE A 49 -8.01 -6.26 1.17
C PHE A 49 -6.91 -6.28 2.24
N SER A 50 -7.22 -5.96 3.49
CA SER A 50 -6.28 -6.07 4.61
C SER A 50 -6.00 -7.53 4.99
N PHE A 51 -6.93 -8.44 4.70
CA PHE A 51 -6.82 -9.89 4.93
C PHE A 51 -7.19 -10.67 3.66
N PRO A 52 -6.41 -10.53 2.57
CA PRO A 52 -6.81 -11.00 1.25
C PRO A 52 -6.91 -12.53 1.15
N CYS A 53 -6.15 -13.27 1.97
CA CYS A 53 -6.17 -14.74 2.03
C CYS A 53 -7.12 -15.27 3.12
N GLY A 54 -7.89 -14.41 3.77
CA GLY A 54 -8.60 -14.73 5.01
C GLY A 54 -7.75 -14.48 6.26
N VAL A 55 -8.36 -14.70 7.41
CA VAL A 55 -7.80 -14.40 8.73
C VAL A 55 -6.98 -15.57 9.28
N ASP A 56 -7.28 -16.79 8.82
CA ASP A 56 -6.75 -18.01 9.42
C ASP A 56 -5.48 -18.57 8.76
N ASP A 57 -4.83 -17.80 7.90
CA ASP A 57 -3.58 -18.23 7.24
C ASP A 57 -2.37 -18.02 8.19
N TYR A 58 -2.39 -18.76 9.30
CA TYR A 58 -1.54 -18.59 10.49
C TYR A 58 -0.10 -19.08 10.38
N ASN A 59 0.40 -19.42 9.18
CA ASN A 59 1.78 -19.90 9.05
C ASN A 59 2.83 -18.78 8.91
N VAL A 60 2.42 -17.51 9.00
CA VAL A 60 3.31 -16.36 8.86
C VAL A 60 3.44 -15.63 10.19
N GLU A 61 4.57 -15.80 10.88
CA GLU A 61 4.87 -15.04 12.11
C GLU A 61 5.48 -13.66 11.83
N THR A 62 5.93 -13.43 10.60
CA THR A 62 6.66 -12.20 10.24
C THR A 62 5.73 -11.08 9.79
N VAL A 63 6.03 -9.84 10.23
CA VAL A 63 5.35 -8.63 9.74
C VAL A 63 5.46 -8.55 8.22
N GLN A 64 4.33 -8.36 7.55
CA GLN A 64 4.28 -8.22 6.09
C GLN A 64 3.92 -6.78 5.70
N LEU A 65 4.67 -6.25 4.74
CA LEU A 65 4.35 -5.00 4.05
C LEU A 65 3.90 -5.34 2.63
N PHE A 66 2.71 -4.92 2.25
CA PHE A 66 2.19 -5.09 0.90
C PHE A 66 1.40 -3.85 0.48
N SER A 67 1.08 -3.76 -0.80
CA SER A 67 0.26 -2.67 -1.31
C SER A 67 -0.77 -3.20 -2.30
N PHE A 68 -1.94 -2.56 -2.32
CA PHE A 68 -2.96 -2.76 -3.34
C PHE A 68 -3.39 -1.41 -3.91
N VAL A 69 -4.23 -1.41 -4.93
CA VAL A 69 -4.87 -0.20 -5.43
C VAL A 69 -6.37 -0.36 -5.46
N LEU A 70 -7.07 0.72 -5.16
CA LEU A 70 -8.47 0.90 -5.50
C LEU A 70 -8.51 1.74 -6.78
N THR A 71 -9.34 1.31 -7.73
CA THR A 71 -9.54 2.01 -9.00
C THR A 71 -10.90 2.68 -8.97
N ASP A 72 -10.94 3.98 -9.25
CA ASP A 72 -12.19 4.75 -9.32
C ASP A 72 -12.84 4.71 -10.73
N GLU A 73 -14.00 5.35 -10.89
CA GLU A 73 -14.70 5.41 -12.17
C GLU A 73 -13.93 6.15 -13.28
N LYS A 74 -12.94 6.99 -12.92
CA LYS A 74 -12.05 7.70 -13.86
C LYS A 74 -10.81 6.87 -14.19
N SER A 75 -10.76 5.61 -13.75
CA SER A 75 -9.60 4.72 -13.86
C SER A 75 -8.34 5.23 -13.15
N GLN A 76 -8.49 6.12 -12.17
CA GLN A 76 -7.38 6.60 -11.35
C GLN A 76 -7.18 5.70 -10.13
N TYR A 77 -5.94 5.66 -9.65
CA TYR A 77 -5.53 4.83 -8.53
C TYR A 77 -5.53 5.60 -7.22
N THR A 78 -6.16 5.01 -6.21
CA THR A 78 -5.85 5.24 -4.81
C THR A 78 -5.00 4.07 -4.32
N TYR A 79 -3.77 4.35 -3.93
CA TYR A 79 -2.84 3.36 -3.41
C TYR A 79 -3.15 3.08 -1.96
N ALA A 80 -3.17 1.82 -1.59
CA ALA A 80 -3.29 1.39 -0.20
C ALA A 80 -2.00 0.69 0.22
N PHE A 81 -1.38 1.20 1.27
CA PHE A 81 -0.15 0.67 1.84
C PHE A 81 -0.49 -0.03 3.15
N CYS A 82 -0.13 -1.30 3.26
CA CYS A 82 -0.52 -2.15 4.39
C CYS A 82 0.70 -2.62 5.18
N ARG A 83 0.53 -2.68 6.50
CA ARG A 83 1.43 -3.39 7.41
C ARG A 83 0.61 -4.36 8.25
N HIS A 84 0.70 -5.64 7.89
CA HIS A 84 0.07 -6.73 8.61
C HIS A 84 0.97 -7.23 9.74
N THR A 85 0.42 -7.32 10.95
CA THR A 85 1.08 -7.83 12.15
C THR A 85 0.41 -9.13 12.57
N PRO A 86 0.98 -10.29 12.23
CA PRO A 86 0.32 -11.58 12.45
C PRO A 86 -0.04 -11.86 13.92
N HIS A 87 0.86 -11.53 14.86
CA HIS A 87 0.64 -11.82 16.28
C HIS A 87 -0.59 -11.14 16.89
N ASN A 88 -0.98 -9.99 16.35
CA ASN A 88 -2.11 -9.22 16.87
C ASN A 88 -3.37 -9.40 16.00
N ASN A 89 -3.30 -10.15 14.89
CA ASN A 89 -4.34 -10.19 13.86
C ASN A 89 -4.81 -8.78 13.45
N THR A 90 -3.86 -7.84 13.36
CA THR A 90 -4.13 -6.46 12.93
C THR A 90 -3.37 -6.10 11.68
N CYS A 91 -4.02 -5.34 10.82
CA CYS A 91 -3.44 -4.72 9.65
C CYS A 91 -3.70 -3.22 9.72
N ILE A 92 -2.63 -2.43 9.73
CA ILE A 92 -2.76 -0.98 9.57
C ILE A 92 -2.56 -0.61 8.09
N CYS A 93 -3.40 0.29 7.60
CA CYS A 93 -3.48 0.65 6.19
C CYS A 93 -3.56 2.17 6.02
N ILE A 94 -2.82 2.71 5.05
CA ILE A 94 -2.94 4.13 4.62
C ILE A 94 -3.35 4.15 3.16
N LEU A 95 -4.41 4.89 2.85
CA LEU A 95 -4.86 5.16 1.49
C LEU A 95 -4.37 6.53 1.03
N SER A 96 -3.71 6.60 -0.11
CA SER A 96 -3.20 7.86 -0.67
C SER A 96 -3.23 7.85 -2.19
N GLY A 97 -3.40 9.02 -2.78
CA GLY A 97 -3.22 9.24 -4.22
C GLY A 97 -1.75 9.29 -4.63
N LEU A 98 -0.84 9.37 -3.65
CA LEU A 98 0.60 9.44 -3.86
C LEU A 98 1.19 8.03 -3.91
N PRO A 99 1.87 7.62 -5.01
CA PRO A 99 2.51 6.31 -5.13
C PRO A 99 3.83 6.22 -4.36
N TRP A 100 3.88 6.74 -3.12
CA TRP A 100 5.13 6.90 -2.36
C TRP A 100 5.39 5.72 -1.42
N THR A 101 5.52 4.52 -1.96
CA THR A 101 5.63 3.26 -1.19
C THR A 101 6.62 3.34 -0.03
N ASN A 102 7.85 3.80 -0.29
CA ASN A 102 8.88 3.87 0.76
C ASN A 102 8.53 4.85 1.88
N VAL A 103 7.86 5.95 1.54
CA VAL A 103 7.40 6.95 2.52
C VAL A 103 6.32 6.33 3.39
N PHE A 104 5.27 5.75 2.79
CA PHE A 104 4.16 5.20 3.55
C PHE A 104 4.55 3.97 4.36
N TYR A 105 5.45 3.11 3.87
CA TYR A 105 5.98 2.01 4.69
C TYR A 105 6.76 2.51 5.90
N LYS A 106 7.51 3.61 5.79
CA LYS A 106 8.16 4.24 6.94
C LYS A 106 7.14 4.84 7.91
N ILE A 107 6.10 5.51 7.40
CA ILE A 107 4.99 6.04 8.21
C ILE A 107 4.27 4.93 8.96
N LEU A 108 3.88 3.84 8.29
CA LEU A 108 3.21 2.69 8.92
C LEU A 108 4.08 2.03 9.99
N ASN A 109 5.38 1.86 9.75
CA ASN A 109 6.28 1.34 10.76
C ASN A 109 6.40 2.27 11.98
N HIS A 110 6.40 3.58 11.75
CA HIS A 110 6.38 4.58 12.83
C HIS A 110 5.08 4.51 13.62
N ILE A 111 3.92 4.50 12.94
CA ILE A 111 2.59 4.35 13.56
C ILE A 111 2.54 3.09 14.42
N SER A 112 2.99 1.95 13.90
CA SER A 112 3.03 0.71 14.68
C SER A 112 3.93 0.83 15.92
N ALA A 113 5.05 1.54 15.84
CA ALA A 113 5.91 1.78 17.00
C ALA A 113 5.24 2.69 18.04
N VAL A 114 4.47 3.70 17.60
CA VAL A 114 3.67 4.55 18.49
C VAL A 114 2.58 3.71 19.17
N MET A 115 1.77 2.96 18.40
CA MET A 115 0.69 2.11 18.91
C MET A 115 1.15 1.12 19.99
N ASN A 116 2.33 0.54 19.84
CA ASN A 116 2.81 -0.51 20.75
C ASN A 116 3.53 0.02 22.00
N ASN A 117 4.01 1.27 21.98
CA ASN A 117 4.92 1.77 23.03
C ASN A 117 4.46 3.08 23.67
N ARG A 118 3.38 3.68 23.18
CA ARG A 118 2.95 5.02 23.60
C ARG A 118 1.46 5.04 23.95
N PRO A 119 1.02 6.00 24.76
CA PRO A 119 -0.40 6.26 25.00
C PRO A 119 -1.17 6.56 23.72
N THR A 120 -2.46 6.20 23.67
CA THR A 120 -3.30 6.33 22.46
C THR A 120 -3.35 7.76 21.89
N ASN A 121 -3.35 8.79 22.74
CA ASN A 121 -3.38 10.19 22.30
C ASN A 121 -2.14 10.63 21.49
N GLU A 122 -1.01 9.92 21.62
CA GLU A 122 0.18 10.16 20.80
C GLU A 122 -0.03 9.71 19.35
N LEU A 123 -0.84 8.65 19.13
CA LEU A 123 -1.21 8.21 17.79
C LEU A 123 -2.07 9.28 17.10
N ASP A 124 -3.11 9.77 17.77
CA ASP A 124 -4.00 10.78 17.22
C ASP A 124 -3.24 12.05 16.84
N SER A 125 -2.33 12.48 17.72
CA SER A 125 -1.47 13.64 17.48
C SER A 125 -0.56 13.43 16.26
N PHE A 126 0.05 12.24 16.13
CA PHE A 126 0.89 11.92 14.99
C PHE A 126 0.10 11.84 13.68
N LEU A 127 -1.05 11.17 13.68
CA LEU A 127 -1.94 11.08 12.51
C LEU A 127 -2.43 12.45 12.08
N THR A 128 -2.77 13.31 13.03
CA THR A 128 -3.16 14.71 12.79
C THR A 128 -2.05 15.49 12.11
N CYS A 129 -0.84 15.44 12.65
CA CYS A 129 0.30 16.10 12.04
C CYS A 129 0.62 15.54 10.65
N ALA A 130 0.60 14.21 10.48
CA ALA A 130 0.86 13.56 9.20
C ALA A 130 -0.15 13.97 8.11
N TYR A 131 -1.44 14.03 8.45
CA TYR A 131 -2.51 14.37 7.52
C TYR A 131 -2.41 15.83 7.03
N HIS A 132 -2.08 16.75 7.94
CA HIS A 132 -1.94 18.18 7.64
C HIS A 132 -0.52 18.57 7.18
N THR A 133 0.41 17.62 7.07
CA THR A 133 1.75 17.89 6.55
C THR A 133 1.64 18.27 5.07
N PRO A 134 2.24 19.40 4.64
CA PRO A 134 2.17 19.83 3.25
C PRO A 134 2.87 18.82 2.32
N ILE A 135 2.30 18.64 1.13
CA ILE A 135 2.93 17.85 0.07
C ILE A 135 4.08 18.70 -0.52
N LEU A 136 5.31 18.24 -0.32
CA LEU A 136 6.52 18.90 -0.81
C LEU A 136 6.91 18.37 -2.21
N GLY A 137 7.85 19.06 -2.86
CA GLY A 137 8.43 18.69 -4.14
C GLY A 137 9.45 17.55 -4.05
N PRO A 138 9.83 16.97 -5.20
CA PRO A 138 10.81 15.88 -5.27
C PRO A 138 12.16 16.23 -4.61
N GLY A 139 12.68 15.31 -3.81
CA GLY A 139 13.98 15.48 -3.11
C GLY A 139 13.90 16.30 -1.83
N GLU A 140 12.79 17.00 -1.56
CA GLU A 140 12.60 17.73 -0.32
C GLU A 140 12.39 16.78 0.87
N SER A 141 12.69 17.27 2.07
CA SER A 141 12.53 16.48 3.29
C SER A 141 11.17 16.76 3.93
N LEU A 142 10.30 15.75 3.90
CA LEU A 142 9.04 15.75 4.62
C LEU A 142 9.29 15.37 6.08
N LEU A 143 8.88 16.25 6.99
CA LEU A 143 9.01 16.09 8.44
C LEU A 143 7.62 16.00 9.07
N ILE A 144 7.36 14.91 9.77
CA ILE A 144 6.16 14.71 10.60
C ILE A 144 6.63 14.66 12.05
N GLU A 145 6.07 15.52 12.89
CA GLU A 145 6.46 15.63 14.30
C GLU A 145 5.22 16.07 15.10
N SER A 146 4.76 15.23 16.05
CA SER A 146 3.54 15.52 16.82
C SER A 146 3.76 16.60 17.86
N ASN A 147 4.91 16.56 18.52
CA ASN A 147 5.40 17.60 19.43
C ASN A 147 6.92 17.73 19.23
N PRO A 148 7.55 18.87 19.58
CA PRO A 148 9.00 19.04 19.43
C PRO A 148 9.79 17.90 20.09
N GLY A 149 10.49 17.11 19.29
CA GLY A 149 11.29 15.94 19.69
C GLY A 149 10.50 14.62 19.85
N VAL A 150 9.18 14.63 19.73
CA VAL A 150 8.30 13.48 19.98
C VAL A 150 7.67 12.99 18.67
N ASN A 151 7.65 11.66 18.49
CA ASN A 151 7.14 10.98 17.29
C ASN A 151 7.63 11.62 15.98
N LYS A 152 8.92 11.97 15.96
CA LYS A 152 9.57 12.59 14.82
C LYS A 152 9.86 11.55 13.75
N LEU A 153 9.35 11.78 12.55
CA LEU A 153 9.64 11.00 11.34
C LEU A 153 10.07 11.94 10.22
N GLN A 154 11.28 11.71 9.70
CA GLN A 154 11.82 12.43 8.56
C GLN A 154 11.99 11.50 7.37
N VAL A 155 11.44 11.87 6.22
CA VAL A 155 11.51 11.11 4.97
C VAL A 155 11.76 12.04 3.79
N THR A 156 12.40 11.52 2.75
CA THR A 156 12.64 12.26 1.50
C THR A 156 11.51 12.00 0.52
N VAL A 157 10.96 13.06 -0.06
CA VAL A 157 9.92 12.96 -1.09
C VAL A 157 10.51 12.32 -2.35
N PRO A 158 9.91 11.23 -2.86
CA PRO A 158 10.44 10.54 -4.04
C PRO A 158 10.21 11.35 -5.31
N ASP A 159 11.18 11.31 -6.22
CA ASP A 159 11.01 11.78 -7.59
C ASP A 159 10.36 10.68 -8.44
N ILE A 160 9.04 10.78 -8.63
CA ILE A 160 8.25 9.83 -9.42
C ILE A 160 8.46 9.98 -10.93
N GLY A 161 9.09 11.07 -11.39
CA GLY A 161 9.42 11.29 -12.81
C GLY A 161 10.72 10.61 -13.24
N ARG A 162 11.54 10.18 -12.27
CA ARG A 162 12.82 9.51 -12.52
C ARG A 162 12.64 8.00 -12.65
N LEU A 163 13.42 7.39 -13.55
CA LEU A 163 13.51 5.94 -13.63
C LEU A 163 13.99 5.34 -12.30
N PRO A 164 13.33 4.28 -11.80
CA PRO A 164 13.67 3.68 -10.52
C PRO A 164 15.04 3.01 -10.58
N THR A 165 15.86 3.20 -9.54
CA THR A 165 17.05 2.38 -9.31
C THR A 165 16.70 1.19 -8.41
N LEU A 166 17.39 0.06 -8.59
CA LEU A 166 17.18 -1.12 -7.73
C LEU A 166 17.45 -0.83 -6.25
N LYS A 167 18.35 0.11 -5.93
CA LYS A 167 18.68 0.48 -4.56
C LYS A 167 17.54 1.24 -3.87
N GLU A 168 16.85 2.09 -4.61
CA GLU A 168 15.83 2.99 -4.06
C GLU A 168 14.42 2.40 -4.17
N ASN A 169 14.16 1.59 -5.19
CA ASN A 169 12.83 1.04 -5.42
C ASN A 169 12.72 -0.40 -4.91
N LYS A 170 12.10 -0.56 -3.74
CA LYS A 170 11.88 -1.86 -3.11
C LYS A 170 11.09 -2.83 -4.02
N PHE A 171 10.12 -2.33 -4.79
CA PHE A 171 9.34 -3.18 -5.68
C PHE A 171 10.20 -3.75 -6.81
N MET A 172 11.00 -2.91 -7.46
CA MET A 172 11.92 -3.35 -8.51
C MET A 172 12.99 -4.29 -7.98
N LEU A 173 13.51 -4.06 -6.78
CA LEU A 173 14.48 -4.95 -6.15
C LEU A 173 13.88 -6.33 -5.86
N GLU A 174 12.69 -6.37 -5.27
CA GLU A 174 11.99 -7.62 -4.97
C GLU A 174 11.66 -8.38 -6.25
N PHE A 175 11.16 -7.68 -7.27
CA PHE A 175 10.90 -8.25 -8.60
C PHE A 175 12.16 -8.85 -9.23
N TYR A 176 13.27 -8.11 -9.21
CA TYR A 176 14.54 -8.56 -9.77
C TYR A 176 15.06 -9.83 -9.08
N ASN A 177 14.85 -9.95 -7.76
CA ASN A 177 15.26 -11.11 -7.00
C ASN A 177 14.30 -12.31 -7.15
N ALA A 178 13.02 -12.07 -7.43
CA ALA A 178 11.99 -13.11 -7.44
C ALA A 178 11.77 -13.76 -8.81
N ILE A 179 12.05 -13.05 -9.91
CA ILE A 179 11.70 -13.46 -11.27
C ILE A 179 12.98 -13.71 -12.07
N SER A 180 13.11 -14.85 -12.75
CA SER A 180 14.28 -15.13 -13.62
C SER A 180 14.30 -14.26 -14.88
N GLU A 181 15.47 -14.06 -15.52
CA GLU A 181 15.54 -13.19 -16.71
C GLU A 181 14.64 -13.70 -17.85
N LYS A 182 14.55 -15.03 -18.03
CA LYS A 182 13.66 -15.66 -19.02
C LYS A 182 12.19 -15.32 -18.74
N GLN A 183 11.77 -15.36 -17.48
CA GLN A 183 10.40 -15.00 -17.09
C GLN A 183 10.16 -13.50 -17.25
N MET A 184 11.14 -12.63 -16.93
CA MET A 184 11.01 -11.19 -17.15
C MET A 184 10.75 -10.86 -18.62
N ILE A 185 11.49 -11.49 -19.55
CA ILE A 185 11.29 -11.29 -20.99
C ILE A 185 9.89 -11.75 -21.43
N ALA A 186 9.47 -12.95 -21.00
CA ALA A 186 8.16 -13.49 -21.34
C ALA A 186 7.01 -12.62 -20.77
N LEU A 187 7.18 -12.13 -19.55
CA LEU A 187 6.26 -11.20 -18.90
C LEU A 187 6.17 -9.88 -19.67
N TYR A 188 7.30 -9.28 -20.02
CA TYR A 188 7.34 -8.04 -20.79
C TYR A 188 6.64 -8.20 -22.15
N ALA A 189 6.91 -9.30 -22.87
CA ALA A 189 6.22 -9.61 -24.12
C ALA A 189 4.70 -9.81 -23.93
N SER A 190 4.27 -10.34 -22.79
CA SER A 190 2.85 -10.52 -22.46
C SER A 190 2.16 -9.20 -22.13
N LEU A 191 2.85 -8.29 -21.45
CA LEU A 191 2.40 -6.93 -21.19
C LEU A 191 2.21 -6.14 -22.49
N LEU A 192 3.18 -6.19 -23.41
CA LEU A 192 3.08 -5.53 -24.72
C LEU A 192 1.96 -6.08 -25.61
N LYS A 193 1.49 -7.31 -25.34
CA LYS A 193 0.38 -7.95 -26.04
C LYS A 193 -0.94 -7.85 -25.28
N GLU A 194 -0.99 -7.06 -24.21
CA GLU A 194 -2.16 -6.87 -23.35
C GLU A 194 -2.81 -8.19 -22.90
N ARG A 195 -2.00 -9.21 -22.60
CA ARG A 195 -2.51 -10.51 -22.14
C ARG A 195 -3.10 -10.40 -20.74
N ARG A 196 -4.00 -11.33 -20.40
CA ARG A 196 -4.37 -11.61 -19.01
C ARG A 196 -3.17 -12.27 -18.33
N ILE A 197 -2.62 -11.64 -17.29
CA ILE A 197 -1.42 -12.10 -16.59
C ILE A 197 -1.77 -12.33 -15.12
N LEU A 198 -1.51 -13.53 -14.63
CA LEU A 198 -1.70 -13.90 -13.23
C LEU A 198 -0.33 -14.08 -12.57
N PHE A 199 -0.16 -13.47 -11.40
CA PHE A 199 0.99 -13.70 -10.54
C PHE A 199 0.52 -14.48 -9.30
N THR A 200 1.36 -15.39 -8.82
CA THR A 200 1.14 -16.11 -7.57
C THR A 200 2.41 -16.03 -6.72
N SER A 201 2.25 -15.97 -5.40
CA SER A 201 3.35 -16.01 -4.44
C SER A 201 2.81 -16.43 -3.08
N GLN A 202 3.67 -17.00 -2.25
CA GLN A 202 3.39 -17.30 -0.84
C GLN A 202 3.58 -16.07 0.07
N LYS A 203 4.07 -14.95 -0.48
CA LYS A 203 4.36 -13.72 0.28
C LYS A 203 3.65 -12.52 -0.36
N LEU A 204 2.67 -11.93 0.34
CA LEU A 204 1.92 -10.77 -0.17
C LEU A 204 2.81 -9.59 -0.55
N GLY A 205 3.86 -9.35 0.24
CA GLY A 205 4.83 -8.29 -0.05
C GLY A 205 5.59 -8.53 -1.36
N GLN A 206 5.95 -9.78 -1.66
CA GLN A 206 6.58 -10.12 -2.93
C GLN A 206 5.59 -10.05 -4.10
N LEU A 207 4.37 -10.57 -3.91
CA LEU A 207 3.32 -10.54 -4.92
C LEU A 207 3.04 -9.11 -5.41
N SER A 208 2.67 -8.24 -4.47
CA SER A 208 2.36 -6.84 -4.77
C SER A 208 3.55 -6.13 -5.41
N SER A 209 4.75 -6.30 -4.84
CA SER A 209 5.99 -5.72 -5.37
C SER A 209 6.24 -6.12 -6.83
N CYS A 210 6.15 -7.41 -7.15
CA CYS A 210 6.35 -7.92 -8.50
C CYS A 210 5.35 -7.34 -9.49
N ILE A 211 4.07 -7.20 -9.11
CA ILE A 211 3.03 -6.67 -10.00
C ILE A 211 3.22 -5.17 -10.26
N PHE A 212 3.53 -4.38 -9.22
CA PHE A 212 3.84 -2.96 -9.41
C PHE A 212 5.12 -2.76 -10.25
N ALA A 213 6.16 -3.55 -10.01
CA ALA A 213 7.40 -3.50 -10.80
C ALA A 213 7.14 -3.89 -12.26
N ALA A 214 6.38 -4.95 -12.50
CA ALA A 214 6.00 -5.38 -13.85
C ALA A 214 5.28 -4.26 -14.61
N ALA A 215 4.33 -3.56 -13.97
CA ALA A 215 3.66 -2.42 -14.57
C ALA A 215 4.63 -1.25 -14.86
N ALA A 216 5.62 -1.03 -14.01
CA ALA A 216 6.64 0.02 -14.21
C ALA A 216 7.57 -0.26 -15.41
N LEU A 217 7.76 -1.52 -15.81
CA LEU A 217 8.55 -1.88 -17.01
C LEU A 217 7.96 -1.33 -18.31
N LEU A 218 6.69 -0.93 -18.32
CA LEU A 218 6.03 -0.36 -19.50
C LEU A 218 6.41 1.09 -19.77
N TYR A 219 7.13 1.77 -18.87
CA TYR A 219 7.49 3.18 -19.02
C TYR A 219 8.06 3.47 -20.44
N PRO A 220 7.58 4.52 -21.13
CA PRO A 220 6.66 5.58 -20.67
C PRO A 220 5.16 5.24 -20.80
N MET A 221 4.82 4.02 -21.23
CA MET A 221 3.44 3.53 -21.26
C MET A 221 2.99 3.10 -19.86
N HIS A 222 1.68 3.01 -19.67
CA HIS A 222 1.06 2.54 -18.44
C HIS A 222 0.05 1.46 -18.77
N TRP A 223 -0.03 0.42 -17.93
CA TRP A 223 -1.08 -0.58 -18.04
C TRP A 223 -2.47 0.06 -17.89
N GLN A 224 -3.32 -0.07 -18.91
CA GLN A 224 -4.65 0.56 -18.94
C GLN A 224 -5.78 -0.39 -18.52
N ASN A 225 -5.56 -1.71 -18.58
CA ASN A 225 -6.56 -2.72 -18.27
C ASN A 225 -6.68 -2.95 -16.74
N LEU A 226 -7.44 -3.98 -16.36
CA LEU A 226 -7.59 -4.40 -14.97
C LEU A 226 -6.22 -4.55 -14.29
N PHE A 227 -6.06 -3.94 -13.11
CA PHE A 227 -4.81 -3.93 -12.36
C PHE A 227 -5.12 -4.16 -10.88
N ILE A 228 -4.88 -5.38 -10.40
CA ILE A 228 -5.17 -5.79 -9.03
C ILE A 228 -3.92 -6.45 -8.45
N PRO A 229 -3.05 -5.69 -7.75
CA PRO A 229 -1.81 -6.21 -7.18
C PRO A 229 -2.01 -7.31 -6.13
N VAL A 230 -3.13 -7.26 -5.41
CA VAL A 230 -3.51 -8.27 -4.43
C VAL A 230 -5.00 -8.48 -4.58
N LEU A 231 -5.39 -9.71 -4.93
CA LEU A 231 -6.78 -10.09 -5.13
C LEU A 231 -7.30 -10.83 -3.89
N PRO A 232 -8.27 -10.28 -3.15
CA PRO A 232 -8.89 -10.99 -2.04
C PRO A 232 -9.65 -12.23 -2.51
N ILE A 233 -9.68 -13.27 -1.68
CA ILE A 233 -10.36 -14.55 -1.98
C ILE A 233 -11.84 -14.37 -2.35
N GLY A 234 -12.53 -13.44 -1.71
CA GLY A 234 -13.94 -13.13 -1.99
C GLY A 234 -14.20 -12.51 -3.36
N LEU A 235 -13.15 -12.17 -4.13
CA LEU A 235 -13.24 -11.61 -5.47
C LEU A 235 -12.58 -12.51 -6.53
N ILE A 236 -12.32 -13.78 -6.21
CA ILE A 236 -11.60 -14.71 -7.10
C ILE A 236 -12.33 -14.96 -8.44
N ASP A 237 -13.65 -14.79 -8.46
CA ASP A 237 -14.47 -14.94 -9.66
C ASP A 237 -14.07 -13.96 -10.78
N MET A 238 -13.39 -12.85 -10.45
CA MET A 238 -12.86 -11.91 -11.44
C MET A 238 -11.71 -12.50 -12.30
N LEU A 239 -11.20 -13.69 -11.97
CA LEU A 239 -10.19 -14.38 -12.76
C LEU A 239 -10.77 -15.15 -13.97
N MET A 240 -12.09 -15.36 -14.01
CA MET A 240 -12.80 -16.04 -15.11
C MET A 240 -13.02 -15.09 -16.31
#